data_AF-A0A1H8KES9-F1
#
_entry.id   AF-A0A1H8KES9-F1
#
_cell.length_a   1.000
_cell.length_b   1.000
_cell.length_c   1.000
_cell.angle_alpha   90.00
_cell.angle_beta   90.00
_cell.angle_gamma   90.00
#
_symmetry.space_group_name_H-M   'P 1'
#
loop_
_entity.id
_entity.type
_entity.pdbx_description
1 polymer ?
#
loop_
_entity_poly.entity_id
_entity_poly.type
_entity_poly.pdbx_seq_one_letter_code
_entity_poly.pdbx_strand_id
1 'polypeptide(L)'
;MEQYEEAYLEAILENLSTSMAQCLREGDPGVELVRNRSQLTDSGRFWVCDYVTSRLSMVRVGEGGNPNLTADDLDRVREVVGRHESAIAEQLYS
;
A
#
# COMPACT_ATOMS: atom_id res chain seq x y z
N MET A 1 14.12 6.61 -2.52
CA MET A 1 13.27 5.90 -3.48
C MET A 1 13.62 6.32 -4.90
N GLU A 2 13.89 5.35 -5.77
CA GLU A 2 14.16 5.58 -7.19
C GLU A 2 12.86 5.74 -7.98
N GLN A 3 12.91 6.40 -9.15
CA GLN A 3 11.70 6.66 -9.96
C GLN A 3 10.97 5.39 -10.39
N TYR A 4 11.70 4.32 -10.73
CA TYR A 4 11.10 3.05 -11.14
C TYR A 4 10.41 2.34 -9.98
N GLU A 5 10.91 2.52 -8.75
CA GLU A 5 10.28 1.98 -7.54
C GLU A 5 8.96 2.70 -7.31
N GLU A 6 8.94 4.02 -7.39
CA GLU A 6 7.71 4.80 -7.21
C GLU A 6 6.66 4.45 -8.27
N ALA A 7 7.06 4.38 -9.55
CA ALA A 7 6.16 3.97 -10.64
C ALA A 7 5.59 2.55 -10.42
N TYR A 8 6.40 1.64 -9.89
CA TYR A 8 5.94 0.30 -9.51
C TYR A 8 4.91 0.36 -8.37
N LEU A 9 5.13 1.18 -7.35
CA LEU A 9 4.18 1.33 -6.24
C LEU A 9 2.86 1.95 -6.69
N GLU A 10 2.90 2.98 -7.55
CA GLU A 10 1.70 3.59 -8.14
C GLU A 10 0.90 2.54 -8.94
N ALA A 11 1.56 1.80 -9.84
CA ALA A 11 0.92 0.75 -10.62
C ALA A 11 0.31 -0.35 -9.75
N ILE A 12 0.98 -0.68 -8.64
CA ILE A 12 0.45 -1.59 -7.63
C ILE A 12 -0.84 -1.00 -7.04
N LEU A 13 -0.81 0.21 -6.48
CA LEU A 13 -1.99 0.83 -5.84
C LEU A 13 -3.19 0.97 -6.78
N GLU A 14 -2.98 1.22 -8.06
CA GLU A 14 -4.03 1.29 -9.07
C GLU A 14 -4.69 -0.07 -9.36
N ASN A 15 -3.94 -1.17 -9.22
CA ASN A 15 -4.39 -2.52 -9.58
C ASN A 15 -4.67 -3.42 -8.37
N LEU A 16 -4.49 -2.90 -7.15
CA LEU A 16 -4.35 -3.72 -5.96
C LEU A 16 -5.66 -4.13 -5.28
N SER A 17 -6.81 -3.60 -5.70
CA SER A 17 -8.09 -3.78 -5.00
C SER A 17 -8.38 -5.25 -4.64
N THR A 18 -8.17 -6.13 -5.62
CA THR A 18 -8.44 -7.56 -5.49
C THR A 18 -7.42 -8.26 -4.58
N SER A 19 -6.12 -7.98 -4.75
CA SER A 19 -5.07 -8.60 -3.94
C SER A 19 -5.05 -8.10 -2.49
N MET A 20 -5.36 -6.82 -2.26
CA MET A 20 -5.49 -6.27 -0.91
C MET A 20 -6.69 -6.89 -0.19
N ALA A 21 -7.86 -6.91 -0.85
CA ALA A 21 -9.06 -7.53 -0.29
C ALA A 21 -8.91 -9.02 0.01
N GLN A 22 -8.02 -9.73 -0.70
CA GLN A 22 -7.69 -11.12 -0.40
C GLN A 22 -6.80 -11.23 0.85
N CYS A 23 -5.68 -10.51 0.91
CA CYS A 23 -4.78 -10.55 2.07
C CYS A 23 -5.47 -10.11 3.38
N LEU A 24 -6.44 -9.20 3.30
CA LEU A 24 -7.21 -8.74 4.45
C LEU A 24 -8.20 -9.78 5.00
N ARG A 25 -8.86 -10.53 4.10
CA ARG A 25 -9.75 -11.63 4.50
C ARG A 25 -9.00 -12.75 5.23
N GLU A 26 -7.73 -12.95 4.90
CA GLU A 26 -6.88 -13.98 5.51
C GLU A 26 -6.21 -13.52 6.82
N GLY A 27 -6.03 -12.21 7.02
CA GLY A 27 -5.25 -11.65 8.13
C GLY A 27 -6.02 -11.33 9.41
N ASP A 28 -7.12 -10.57 9.31
CA ASP A 28 -7.99 -10.24 10.45
C ASP A 28 -9.35 -9.70 9.99
N PRO A 29 -10.43 -10.51 10.02
CA PRO A 29 -11.75 -10.10 9.55
C PRO A 29 -12.43 -9.04 10.44
N GLY A 30 -11.86 -8.68 11.60
CA GLY A 30 -12.45 -7.73 12.54
C GLY A 30 -12.03 -6.27 12.34
N VAL A 31 -11.05 -5.98 11.49
CA VAL A 31 -10.51 -4.62 11.33
C VAL A 31 -11.26 -3.87 10.22
N GLU A 32 -11.96 -2.81 10.60
CA GLU A 32 -12.56 -1.87 9.64
C GLU A 32 -11.46 -0.99 9.01
N LEU A 33 -11.31 -1.10 7.70
CA LEU A 33 -10.24 -0.40 6.94
C LEU A 33 -10.74 0.80 6.16
N VAL A 34 -12.04 0.82 5.87
CA VAL A 34 -12.67 1.81 5.02
C VAL A 34 -13.72 2.50 5.84
N ARG A 35 -13.59 3.82 6.00
CA ARG A 35 -14.60 4.63 6.70
C ARG A 35 -15.78 4.95 5.78
N ASN A 36 -15.49 5.20 4.50
CA ASN A 36 -16.47 5.44 3.45
C ASN A 36 -15.82 5.26 2.07
N ARG A 37 -16.60 5.39 0.99
CA ARG A 37 -16.16 5.21 -0.40
C ARG A 37 -14.96 6.05 -0.86
N SER A 38 -14.52 7.05 -0.09
CA SER A 38 -13.37 7.87 -0.45
C SER A 38 -12.34 8.01 0.68
N GLN A 39 -12.49 7.28 1.79
CA GLN A 39 -11.61 7.43 2.94
C GLN A 39 -11.33 6.09 3.62
N LEU A 40 -10.05 5.88 3.93
CA LEU A 40 -9.60 4.79 4.77
C LEU A 40 -9.72 5.17 6.25
N THR A 41 -9.84 4.18 7.12
CA THR A 41 -9.58 4.35 8.55
C THR A 41 -8.07 4.48 8.78
N ASP A 42 -7.66 4.86 9.99
CA ASP A 42 -6.24 4.90 10.34
C ASP A 42 -5.61 3.50 10.28
N SER A 43 -6.36 2.47 10.68
CA SER A 43 -5.97 1.07 10.51
C SER A 43 -5.85 0.68 9.03
N GLY A 44 -6.77 1.15 8.18
CA GLY A 44 -6.70 0.95 6.73
C GLY A 44 -5.46 1.58 6.11
N ARG A 45 -5.16 2.83 6.46
CA ARG A 45 -3.94 3.52 6.00
C ARG A 45 -2.68 2.81 6.45
N PHE A 46 -2.62 2.43 7.73
CA PHE A 46 -1.49 1.69 8.28
C PHE A 46 -1.27 0.38 7.53
N TRP A 47 -2.33 -0.41 7.34
CA TRP A 47 -2.26 -1.68 6.63
C TRP A 47 -1.79 -1.52 5.18
N VAL A 48 -2.33 -0.55 4.44
CA VAL A 48 -1.92 -0.29 3.06
C VAL A 48 -0.47 0.16 2.99
N CYS A 49 -0.02 1.02 3.92
CA CYS A 49 1.38 1.43 3.99
C CYS A 49 2.30 0.21 4.23
N ASP A 50 1.96 -0.66 5.17
CA ASP A 50 2.75 -1.88 5.45
C ASP A 50 2.80 -2.82 4.24
N TYR A 51 1.67 -2.98 3.54
CA TYR A 51 1.61 -3.77 2.32
C TYR A 51 2.53 -3.23 1.23
N VAL A 52 2.43 -1.93 0.92
CA VAL A 52 3.24 -1.26 -0.11
C VAL A 52 4.73 -1.28 0.26
N THR A 53 5.04 -1.05 1.54
CA THR A 53 6.40 -1.15 2.11
C THR A 53 6.99 -2.55 1.93
N SER A 54 6.19 -3.59 2.15
CA SER A 54 6.61 -4.98 1.95
C SER A 54 6.91 -5.27 0.47
N ARG A 55 6.09 -4.75 -0.45
CA ARG A 55 6.31 -4.88 -1.90
C ARG A 55 7.58 -4.17 -2.36
N LEU A 56 7.83 -2.95 -1.86
CA LEU A 56 9.05 -2.21 -2.15
C LEU A 56 10.29 -2.97 -1.69
N SER A 57 10.26 -3.54 -0.48
CA SER A 57 11.34 -4.38 0.04
C SER A 57 11.61 -5.58 -0.88
N MET A 58 10.56 -6.25 -1.36
CA MET A 58 10.69 -7.40 -2.27
C MET A 58 11.33 -7.02 -3.61
N VAL A 59 10.96 -5.88 -4.19
CA VAL A 59 11.57 -5.38 -5.45
C VAL A 59 13.06 -5.14 -5.26
N ARG A 60 13.45 -4.48 -4.16
CA ARG A 60 14.87 -4.22 -3.85
C ARG A 60 15.68 -5.51 -3.66
N VAL A 61 15.10 -6.54 -3.05
CA VAL A 61 15.74 -7.87 -2.97
C VAL A 61 15.95 -8.46 -4.37
N GLY A 62 14.93 -8.42 -5.23
CA GLY A 62 14.96 -9.03 -6.56
C GLY A 62 16.02 -8.41 -7.48
N GLU A 63 16.27 -7.12 -7.36
CA GLU A 63 17.30 -6.38 -8.10
C GLU A 63 18.72 -6.55 -7.50
N GLY A 64 18.89 -7.39 -6.47
CA GLY A 64 20.17 -7.56 -5.78
C GLY A 64 20.61 -6.32 -4.98
N GLY A 65 19.68 -5.40 -4.72
CA GLY A 65 19.89 -4.19 -3.94
C GLY A 65 19.78 -4.40 -2.43
N ASN A 66 19.94 -3.31 -1.67
CA ASN A 66 19.72 -3.31 -0.23
C ASN A 66 18.20 -3.29 0.05
N PRO A 67 17.63 -4.32 0.71
CA PRO A 67 16.19 -4.36 0.97
C PRO A 67 15.75 -3.43 2.10
N ASN A 68 16.70 -2.88 2.86
CA ASN A 68 16.38 -2.01 3.98
C ASN A 68 15.82 -0.68 3.46
N LEU A 69 14.68 -0.30 4.03
CA LEU A 69 14.02 0.96 3.72
C LEU A 69 14.48 2.03 4.70
N THR A 70 14.73 3.22 4.17
CA THR A 70 15.07 4.40 4.96
C THR A 70 13.81 5.09 5.47
N ALA A 71 13.95 6.03 6.41
CA ALA A 71 12.83 6.87 6.84
C ALA A 71 12.22 7.64 5.66
N ASP A 72 13.05 8.17 4.76
CA ASP A 72 12.60 8.89 3.56
C ASP A 72 11.80 7.98 2.62
N ASP A 73 12.18 6.70 2.49
CA ASP A 73 11.39 5.73 1.70
C ASP A 73 10.01 5.51 2.32
N LEU A 74 9.93 5.40 3.65
CA LEU A 74 8.65 5.22 4.35
C LEU A 74 7.76 6.45 4.26
N ASP A 75 8.32 7.66 4.36
CA ASP A 75 7.58 8.89 4.18
C ASP A 75 7.09 9.06 2.74
N ARG A 76 7.90 8.65 1.75
CA ARG A 76 7.47 8.64 0.36
C ARG A 76 6.36 7.62 0.09
N VAL A 77 6.43 6.43 0.69
CA VAL A 77 5.32 5.46 0.64
C VAL A 77 4.03 6.06 1.18
N ARG A 78 4.07 6.75 2.33
CA ARG A 78 2.88 7.41 2.91
C ARG A 78 2.31 8.46 1.99
N GLU A 79 3.16 9.25 1.34
CA GLU A 79 2.71 10.27 0.38
C GLU A 79 2.05 9.64 -0.86
N VAL A 80 2.65 8.59 -1.42
CA VAL A 80 2.07 7.84 -2.54
C VAL A 80 0.72 7.23 -2.14
N VAL A 81 0.63 6.57 -0.99
CA VAL A 81 -0.64 6.02 -0.48
C VAL A 81 -1.68 7.12 -0.27
N GLY A 82 -1.29 8.28 0.27
CA GLY A 82 -2.18 9.43 0.46
C GLY A 82 -2.75 9.97 -0.86
N ARG A 83 -1.95 10.02 -1.93
CA ARG A 83 -2.43 10.42 -3.27
C ARG A 83 -3.49 9.46 -3.84
N HIS A 84 -3.43 8.19 -3.48
CA HIS A 84 -4.34 7.15 -3.96
C HIS A 84 -5.45 6.78 -2.96
N GLU A 85 -5.52 7.41 -1.79
CA GLU A 85 -6.40 7.00 -0.68
C GLU A 85 -7.86 6.82 -1.13
N SER A 86 -8.41 7.81 -1.85
CA SER A 86 -9.80 7.76 -2.31
C SER A 86 -10.07 6.58 -3.25
N ALA A 87 -9.17 6.31 -4.19
CA ALA A 87 -9.31 5.21 -5.13
C ALA A 87 -9.21 3.85 -4.42
N ILE A 88 -8.29 3.73 -3.47
CA ILE A 88 -8.12 2.52 -2.66
C ILE A 88 -9.38 2.29 -1.80
N ALA A 89 -9.91 3.33 -1.17
CA ALA A 89 -11.11 3.25 -0.35
C ALA A 89 -12.35 2.87 -1.17
N GLU A 90 -12.52 3.44 -2.37
CA GLU A 90 -13.62 3.11 -3.27
C GLU A 90 -13.63 1.62 -3.63
N GLN A 91 -12.44 1.11 -3.97
CA GLN A 91 -12.23 -0.28 -4.36
C GLN A 91 -12.41 -1.29 -3.21
N LEU A 92 -12.14 -0.89 -1.97
CA LEU A 92 -12.33 -1.75 -0.79
C LEU A 92 -13.76 -1.69 -0.23
N TYR A 93 -14.54 -0.66 -0.58
CA TYR A 93 -15.94 -0.51 -0.15
C TYR A 93 -16.91 -1.40 -0.96
N SER A 94 -16.52 -1.84 -2.17
CA SER A 94 -17.34 -2.65 -3.08
C SER A 94 -17.30 -4.14 -2.75
#